data_AF-A0A7S0R2I2-F1
#
_entry.id   AF-A0A7S0R2I2-F1
#
_cell.length_a   1.000
_cell.length_b   1.000
_cell.length_c   1.000
_cell.angle_alpha   90.00
_cell.angle_beta   90.00
_cell.angle_gamma   90.00
#
_symmetry.space_group_name_H-M   'P 1'
#
loop_
_entity.id
_entity.type
_entity.pdbx_description
1 polymer ?
#
loop_
_entity_poly.entity_id
_entity_poly.type
_entity_poly.pdbx_seq_one_letter_code
_entity_poly.pdbx_strand_id
1 'polypeptide(L)'
;MLHLPSLELKFDVADRSKPANSKKAPTNGARPVASRGSKAEGSVVQPKDLKSHLESWDKCGRTTRLRILEAFVSHNKDKTCLQLEHEYGHVAGLFLARVLAWLRSLYPLGQACTNQLEVIYIFLSASGNNSFLAQFTQAGGVGITLDMLCIDTLSARDQANAAKILYRVACAWPSCEGDLLTSRSVATVIQHAVQQPPSRAQESCTQLLHHLALSRSATLVLLQALLPLLAREESHACLLASRVLRVALSLEGAQLANAEVALVAECAVARLGSPHQEVQEECSELLLALCALEGGNYVVATRLLGTFAPASANHLADLTAHVMDLLFDKAGLSLKPSGCDALPEHRRRCLGAKLLAQLAADFSADPLTRDVVARESAVLGLLRLMADTEVRAARANGLAALLALLDHAPEVKEIVRHQLGDLFLGELTSRRANFFGAPALAE
;
A
#
# COMPACT_ATOMS: atom_id res chain seq x y z
N MET A 1 -16.52 8.11 20.29
CA MET A 1 -17.41 7.37 19.37
C MET A 1 -17.83 8.32 18.27
N LEU A 2 -17.15 8.28 17.12
CA LEU A 2 -17.61 8.96 15.90
C LEU A 2 -18.10 7.88 14.95
N HIS A 3 -19.35 7.98 14.52
CA HIS A 3 -19.97 7.11 13.54
C HIS A 3 -19.26 7.29 12.20
N LEU A 4 -18.34 6.38 11.88
CA LEU A 4 -17.74 6.28 10.55
C LEU A 4 -18.72 5.54 9.64
N PRO A 5 -19.10 6.10 8.47
CA PRO A 5 -19.86 5.33 7.48
C PRO A 5 -18.96 4.20 6.97
N SER A 6 -19.41 2.96 7.18
CA SER A 6 -18.74 1.76 6.69
C SER A 6 -18.62 1.82 5.17
N LEU A 7 -17.39 1.95 4.66
CA LEU A 7 -17.08 1.60 3.28
C LEU A 7 -17.10 0.07 3.19
N GLU A 8 -18.26 -0.50 2.85
CA GLU A 8 -18.34 -1.91 2.44
C GLU A 8 -17.65 -2.07 1.10
N LEU A 9 -16.33 -2.27 1.14
CA LEU A 9 -15.61 -2.84 0.02
C LEU A 9 -16.12 -4.28 -0.14
N LYS A 10 -16.92 -4.54 -1.17
CA LYS A 10 -17.41 -5.89 -1.50
C LYS A 10 -16.26 -6.68 -2.13
N PHE A 11 -15.67 -7.58 -1.35
CA PHE A 11 -14.70 -8.55 -1.83
C PHE A 11 -15.36 -9.92 -1.88
N ASP A 12 -15.89 -10.30 -3.05
CA ASP A 12 -16.35 -11.66 -3.27
C ASP A 12 -15.13 -12.59 -3.36
N VAL A 13 -14.99 -13.47 -2.37
CA VAL A 13 -13.98 -14.53 -2.34
C VAL A 13 -14.41 -15.61 -3.32
N ALA A 14 -13.98 -15.50 -4.58
CA ALA A 14 -14.18 -16.56 -5.57
C ALA A 14 -13.06 -17.60 -5.45
N ASP A 15 -13.32 -18.65 -4.68
CA ASP A 15 -12.57 -19.91 -4.69
C ASP A 15 -12.61 -20.53 -6.10
N ARG A 16 -11.49 -20.52 -6.82
CA ARG A 16 -11.35 -21.17 -8.14
C ARG A 16 -10.29 -22.26 -8.08
N SER A 17 -10.67 -23.38 -7.47
CA SER A 17 -9.95 -24.65 -7.58
C SER A 17 -10.75 -25.64 -8.44
N LYS A 18 -10.36 -25.81 -9.72
CA LYS A 18 -10.23 -27.10 -10.47
C LYS A 18 -10.27 -26.96 -12.01
N PRO A 19 -9.70 -27.94 -12.76
CA PRO A 19 -8.86 -27.68 -13.92
C PRO A 19 -9.52 -27.94 -15.28
N ALA A 20 -8.82 -27.43 -16.30
CA ALA A 20 -9.09 -27.60 -17.73
C ALA A 20 -9.21 -29.08 -18.14
N ASN A 21 -10.25 -29.38 -18.93
CA ASN A 21 -10.38 -30.67 -19.61
C ASN A 21 -10.40 -30.46 -21.12
N SER A 22 -9.35 -30.97 -21.75
CA SER A 22 -9.15 -31.07 -23.20
C SER A 22 -10.22 -31.93 -23.86
N LYS A 23 -10.77 -31.50 -25.01
CA LYS A 23 -11.35 -32.41 -26.02
C LYS A 23 -11.33 -31.80 -27.43
N LYS A 24 -10.39 -32.35 -28.22
CA LYS A 24 -10.42 -32.77 -29.64
C LYS A 24 -11.13 -31.92 -30.71
N ALA A 25 -10.34 -31.58 -31.73
CA ALA A 25 -10.73 -31.24 -33.10
C ALA A 25 -11.57 -32.33 -33.79
N PRO A 26 -12.21 -31.97 -34.92
CA PRO A 26 -12.00 -32.75 -36.12
C PRO A 26 -11.63 -31.91 -37.35
N THR A 27 -10.94 -32.61 -38.24
CA THR A 27 -10.31 -32.21 -39.50
C THR A 27 -11.25 -32.20 -40.70
N ASN A 28 -10.80 -31.46 -41.72
CA ASN A 28 -10.95 -31.63 -43.17
C ASN A 28 -12.18 -31.07 -43.91
N GLY A 29 -11.86 -30.30 -44.95
CA GLY A 29 -12.78 -29.93 -46.02
C GLY A 29 -12.17 -28.90 -46.98
N ALA A 30 -11.09 -29.25 -47.69
CA ALA A 30 -10.54 -28.43 -48.76
C ALA A 30 -11.39 -28.55 -50.05
N ARG A 31 -11.71 -27.42 -50.69
CA ARG A 31 -11.58 -27.27 -52.15
C ARG A 31 -11.57 -25.78 -52.57
N PRO A 32 -10.79 -25.41 -53.62
CA PRO A 32 -10.49 -24.03 -53.98
C PRO A 32 -11.29 -23.55 -55.20
N VAL A 33 -11.64 -22.25 -55.30
CA VAL A 33 -11.96 -21.61 -56.59
C VAL A 33 -11.64 -20.10 -56.57
N ALA A 34 -10.80 -19.72 -57.54
CA ALA A 34 -10.69 -18.46 -58.29
C ALA A 34 -10.43 -17.12 -57.59
N SER A 35 -9.20 -16.67 -57.82
CA SER A 35 -8.78 -15.30 -58.10
C SER A 35 -9.80 -14.43 -58.83
N ARG A 36 -10.10 -13.26 -58.24
CA ARG A 36 -10.24 -12.01 -58.98
C ARG A 36 -9.55 -10.90 -58.19
N GLY A 37 -8.46 -10.41 -58.75
CA GLY A 37 -7.80 -9.22 -58.27
C GLY A 37 -8.72 -8.02 -58.40
N SER A 38 -8.67 -7.14 -57.41
CA SER A 38 -8.72 -5.72 -57.68
C SER A 38 -7.88 -5.00 -56.65
N LYS A 39 -6.93 -4.23 -57.19
CA LYS A 39 -6.01 -3.34 -56.52
C LYS A 39 -6.75 -2.37 -55.60
N ALA A 40 -6.28 -2.26 -54.37
CA ALA A 40 -6.32 -1.03 -53.59
C ALA A 40 -5.14 -1.06 -52.61
N GLU A 41 -3.93 -1.01 -53.18
CA GLU A 41 -2.72 -0.69 -52.44
C GLU A 41 -2.81 0.73 -51.91
N GLY A 42 -2.51 0.87 -50.61
CA GLY A 42 -1.85 2.01 -49.98
C GLY A 42 -2.14 3.41 -50.50
N SER A 43 -3.15 4.05 -49.92
CA SER A 43 -3.03 5.48 -49.61
C SER A 43 -2.83 5.61 -48.10
N VAL A 44 -1.57 5.84 -47.71
CA VAL A 44 -1.23 6.33 -46.38
C VAL A 44 -1.92 7.69 -46.26
N VAL A 45 -3.01 7.74 -45.48
CA VAL A 45 -3.75 8.98 -45.20
C VAL A 45 -2.78 9.92 -44.50
N GLN A 46 -2.34 10.97 -45.21
CA GLN A 46 -1.53 12.03 -44.62
C GLN A 46 -2.40 12.84 -43.65
N PRO A 47 -2.03 13.00 -42.37
CA PRO A 47 -2.85 13.68 -41.38
C PRO A 47 -2.54 15.17 -41.39
N LYS A 48 -2.79 15.84 -42.52
CA LYS A 48 -2.62 17.30 -42.58
C LYS A 48 -3.86 18.09 -42.18
N ASP A 49 -5.03 17.45 -42.02
CA ASP A 49 -6.24 18.16 -41.62
C ASP A 49 -7.08 17.38 -40.60
N LEU A 50 -6.83 17.57 -39.29
CA LEU A 50 -7.74 17.08 -38.24
C LEU A 50 -9.17 17.66 -38.43
N LYS A 51 -9.28 18.83 -39.07
CA LYS A 51 -10.56 19.45 -39.42
C LYS A 51 -11.38 18.62 -40.41
N SER A 52 -10.76 18.11 -41.48
CA SER A 52 -11.44 17.22 -42.43
C SER A 52 -11.76 15.86 -41.78
N HIS A 53 -10.88 15.41 -40.86
CA HIS A 53 -11.16 14.24 -40.04
C HIS A 53 -12.37 14.44 -39.11
N LEU A 54 -12.57 15.61 -38.51
CA LEU A 54 -13.77 15.88 -37.69
C LEU A 54 -15.06 15.85 -38.51
N GLU A 55 -15.07 16.47 -39.69
CA GLU A 55 -16.25 16.43 -40.57
C GLU A 55 -16.56 15.01 -41.04
N SER A 56 -15.52 14.21 -41.28
CA SER A 56 -15.68 12.80 -41.61
C SER A 56 -16.12 11.98 -40.39
N TRP A 57 -15.65 12.30 -39.18
CA TRP A 57 -15.94 11.57 -37.93
C TRP A 57 -17.43 11.48 -37.65
N ASP A 58 -18.13 12.61 -37.79
CA ASP A 58 -19.56 12.71 -37.50
C ASP A 58 -20.40 11.98 -38.56
N LYS A 59 -19.90 11.87 -39.80
CA LYS A 59 -20.60 11.24 -40.94
C LYS A 59 -20.21 9.78 -41.21
N CYS A 60 -19.16 9.27 -40.60
CA CYS A 60 -18.59 7.95 -40.93
C CYS A 60 -18.96 6.85 -39.93
N GLY A 61 -18.86 5.60 -40.40
CA GLY A 61 -19.07 4.40 -39.59
C GLY A 61 -17.86 4.04 -38.71
N ARG A 62 -18.06 3.05 -37.83
CA ARG A 62 -17.06 2.56 -36.85
C ARG A 62 -15.66 2.34 -37.45
N THR A 63 -15.57 1.67 -38.59
CA THR A 63 -14.28 1.33 -39.23
C THR A 63 -13.47 2.56 -39.60
N THR A 64 -14.12 3.60 -40.13
CA THR A 64 -13.44 4.85 -40.51
C THR A 64 -12.97 5.60 -39.27
N ARG A 65 -13.80 5.67 -38.21
CA ARG A 65 -13.38 6.28 -36.93
C ARG A 65 -12.16 5.57 -36.33
N LEU A 66 -12.11 4.24 -36.39
CA LEU A 66 -10.93 3.48 -35.93
C LEU A 66 -9.67 3.83 -36.72
N ARG A 67 -9.75 3.93 -38.06
CA ARG A 67 -8.60 4.36 -38.89
C ARG A 67 -8.14 5.78 -38.55
N ILE A 68 -9.08 6.69 -38.28
CA ILE A 68 -8.77 8.06 -37.84
C ILE A 68 -8.00 8.02 -36.52
N LEU A 69 -8.42 7.21 -35.55
CA LEU A 69 -7.72 7.06 -34.27
C LEU A 69 -6.33 6.43 -34.45
N GLU A 70 -6.19 5.39 -35.26
CA GLU A 70 -4.90 4.74 -35.55
C GLU A 70 -3.91 5.70 -36.22
N ALA A 71 -4.40 6.47 -37.20
CA ALA A 71 -3.63 7.54 -37.83
C ALA A 71 -3.21 8.60 -36.80
N PHE A 72 -4.11 9.00 -35.91
CA PHE A 72 -3.78 9.97 -34.86
C PHE A 72 -2.69 9.44 -33.91
N VAL A 73 -2.84 8.21 -33.39
CA VAL A 73 -1.89 7.61 -32.45
C VAL A 73 -0.51 7.49 -33.07
N SER A 74 -0.42 6.97 -34.30
CA SER A 74 0.86 6.79 -35.00
C SER A 74 1.61 8.09 -35.25
N HIS A 75 0.90 9.21 -35.46
CA HIS A 75 1.53 10.49 -35.79
C HIS A 75 1.81 11.38 -34.58
N ASN A 76 1.17 11.14 -33.44
CA ASN A 76 1.19 12.07 -32.30
C ASN A 76 1.75 11.49 -30.99
N LYS A 77 2.23 10.24 -30.99
CA LYS A 77 2.68 9.53 -29.78
C LYS A 77 3.75 10.26 -28.96
N ASP A 78 4.63 11.01 -29.63
CA ASP A 78 5.78 11.68 -29.01
C ASP A 78 5.68 13.22 -29.06
N LYS A 79 4.49 13.77 -29.33
CA LYS A 79 4.30 15.22 -29.46
C LYS A 79 3.97 15.90 -28.13
N THR A 80 4.40 17.16 -28.00
CA THR A 80 4.09 18.04 -26.86
C THR A 80 2.75 18.75 -27.04
N CYS A 81 2.20 19.35 -25.96
CA CYS A 81 0.93 20.07 -26.04
C CYS A 81 1.01 21.21 -27.07
N LEU A 82 2.11 21.97 -27.06
CA LEU A 82 2.36 23.06 -28.01
C LEU A 82 2.39 22.58 -29.46
N GLN A 83 2.91 21.39 -29.75
CA GLN A 83 2.88 20.82 -31.10
C GLN A 83 1.47 20.42 -31.53
N LEU A 84 0.68 19.85 -30.61
CA LEU A 84 -0.73 19.53 -30.87
C LEU A 84 -1.56 20.79 -31.08
N GLU A 85 -1.36 21.83 -30.26
CA GLU A 85 -2.04 23.11 -30.42
C GLU A 85 -1.58 23.88 -31.66
N HIS A 86 -0.31 23.80 -32.03
CA HIS A 86 0.19 24.40 -33.28
C HIS A 86 -0.39 23.72 -34.52
N GLU A 87 -0.44 22.38 -34.54
CA GLU A 87 -0.94 21.63 -35.70
C GLU A 87 -2.47 21.65 -35.82
N TYR A 88 -3.18 21.68 -34.69
CA TYR A 88 -4.63 21.46 -34.67
C TYR A 88 -5.42 22.62 -34.04
N GLY A 89 -4.78 23.54 -33.33
CA GLY A 89 -5.44 24.66 -32.65
C GLY A 89 -6.62 24.21 -31.78
N HIS A 90 -7.71 24.97 -31.81
CA HIS A 90 -8.96 24.64 -31.11
C HIS A 90 -9.60 23.30 -31.51
N VAL A 91 -9.19 22.71 -32.65
CA VAL A 91 -9.77 21.47 -33.19
C VAL A 91 -9.33 20.27 -32.34
N ALA A 92 -8.16 20.36 -31.69
CA ALA A 92 -7.64 19.35 -30.78
C ALA A 92 -8.60 19.02 -29.64
N GLY A 93 -9.10 20.06 -28.94
CA GLY A 93 -10.04 19.88 -27.83
C GLY A 93 -11.39 19.32 -28.27
N LEU A 94 -11.88 19.78 -29.42
CA LEU A 94 -13.11 19.25 -30.04
C LEU A 94 -12.99 17.78 -30.46
N PHE A 95 -11.78 17.36 -30.87
CA PHE A 95 -11.51 15.97 -31.17
C PHE A 95 -11.48 15.12 -29.89
N LEU A 96 -10.78 15.58 -28.84
CA LEU A 96 -10.78 14.94 -27.53
C LEU A 96 -12.20 14.74 -26.99
N ALA A 97 -13.06 15.77 -27.05
CA ALA A 97 -14.44 15.69 -26.61
C ALA A 97 -15.26 14.63 -27.39
N ARG A 98 -15.06 14.52 -28.71
CA ARG A 98 -15.72 13.49 -29.55
C ARG A 98 -15.23 12.09 -29.25
N VAL A 99 -13.93 11.92 -29.02
CA VAL A 99 -13.34 10.63 -28.63
C VAL A 99 -13.91 10.19 -27.30
N LEU A 100 -14.01 11.10 -26.33
CA LEU A 100 -14.56 10.81 -25.01
C LEU A 100 -16.07 10.51 -25.06
N ALA A 101 -16.85 11.26 -25.85
CA ALA A 101 -18.26 10.98 -26.06
C ALA A 101 -18.48 9.60 -26.70
N TRP A 102 -17.64 9.22 -27.67
CA TRP A 102 -17.73 7.91 -28.29
C TRP A 102 -17.30 6.79 -27.32
N LEU A 103 -16.25 7.02 -26.54
CA LEU A 103 -15.83 6.12 -25.47
C LEU A 103 -16.99 5.85 -24.50
N ARG A 104 -17.68 6.92 -24.05
CA ARG A 104 -18.83 6.87 -23.13
C ARG A 104 -19.94 5.92 -23.60
N SER A 105 -20.17 5.84 -24.91
CA SER A 105 -21.19 4.94 -25.49
C SER A 105 -20.72 3.50 -25.64
N LEU A 106 -19.41 3.25 -25.70
CA LEU A 106 -18.84 1.93 -26.01
C LEU A 106 -18.39 1.15 -24.77
N TYR A 107 -17.81 1.84 -23.78
CA TYR A 107 -17.24 1.17 -22.61
C TYR A 107 -18.24 0.32 -21.81
N PRO A 108 -19.52 0.71 -21.64
CA PRO A 108 -20.48 -0.10 -20.88
C PRO A 108 -20.85 -1.40 -21.62
N LEU A 109 -20.61 -1.45 -22.93
CA LEU A 109 -20.87 -2.62 -23.77
C LEU A 109 -19.69 -3.59 -23.81
N GLY A 110 -18.61 -3.33 -23.05
CA GLY A 110 -17.40 -4.16 -23.05
C GLY A 110 -16.66 -4.22 -24.39
N GLN A 111 -16.89 -3.23 -25.27
CA GLN A 111 -16.27 -3.21 -26.59
C GLN A 111 -14.85 -2.68 -26.53
N ALA A 112 -13.99 -3.11 -27.45
CA ALA A 112 -12.59 -2.68 -27.51
C ALA A 112 -12.48 -1.15 -27.61
N CYS A 113 -11.83 -0.55 -26.60
CA CYS A 113 -11.67 0.90 -26.44
C CYS A 113 -10.21 1.36 -26.56
N THR A 114 -9.31 0.45 -26.97
CA THR A 114 -7.86 0.66 -26.92
C THR A 114 -7.42 1.92 -27.65
N ASN A 115 -7.91 2.13 -28.88
CA ASN A 115 -7.49 3.28 -29.69
C ASN A 115 -8.00 4.60 -29.08
N GLN A 116 -9.21 4.60 -28.51
CA GLN A 116 -9.77 5.78 -27.84
C GLN A 116 -8.94 6.15 -26.60
N LEU A 117 -8.59 5.15 -25.78
CA LEU A 117 -7.76 5.36 -24.60
C LEU A 117 -6.34 5.82 -24.95
N GLU A 118 -5.74 5.29 -26.02
CA GLU A 118 -4.42 5.74 -26.49
C GLU A 118 -4.43 7.19 -26.97
N VAL A 119 -5.46 7.62 -27.69
CA VAL A 119 -5.63 9.03 -28.08
C VAL A 119 -5.80 9.94 -26.86
N ILE A 120 -6.64 9.55 -25.90
CA ILE A 120 -6.82 10.30 -24.65
C ILE A 120 -5.49 10.40 -23.89
N TYR A 121 -4.75 9.29 -23.80
CA TYR A 121 -3.46 9.28 -23.13
C TYR A 121 -2.44 10.23 -23.78
N ILE A 122 -2.42 10.35 -25.11
CA ILE A 122 -1.55 11.32 -25.82
C ILE A 122 -1.89 12.75 -25.40
N PHE A 123 -3.18 13.12 -25.42
CA PHE A 123 -3.62 14.46 -25.00
C PHE A 123 -3.21 14.78 -23.55
N LEU A 124 -3.36 13.80 -22.65
CA LEU A 124 -3.05 13.98 -21.23
C LEU A 124 -1.56 13.85 -20.91
N SER A 125 -0.75 13.22 -21.76
CA SER A 125 0.70 13.09 -21.54
C SER A 125 1.51 14.22 -22.15
N ALA A 126 0.89 15.07 -22.97
CA ALA A 126 1.55 16.19 -23.60
C ALA A 126 1.99 17.25 -22.55
N SER A 127 3.21 17.76 -22.63
CA SER A 127 3.71 18.77 -21.68
C SER A 127 2.92 20.07 -21.78
N GLY A 128 2.40 20.61 -20.65
CA GLY A 128 1.55 21.82 -20.64
C GLY A 128 0.06 21.58 -20.88
N ASN A 129 -0.43 20.37 -20.59
CA ASN A 129 -1.78 19.83 -20.83
C ASN A 129 -2.95 20.46 -20.03
N ASN A 130 -2.77 21.54 -19.27
CA ASN A 130 -3.81 22.04 -18.36
C ASN A 130 -5.16 22.28 -19.05
N SER A 131 -5.15 22.71 -20.32
CA SER A 131 -6.36 22.92 -21.14
C SER A 131 -7.08 21.61 -21.48
N PHE A 132 -6.36 20.58 -21.93
CA PHE A 132 -6.92 19.27 -22.27
C PHE A 132 -7.33 18.48 -21.03
N LEU A 133 -6.56 18.60 -19.95
CA LEU A 133 -6.89 17.99 -18.67
C LEU A 133 -8.20 18.56 -18.12
N ALA A 134 -8.36 19.89 -18.12
CA ALA A 134 -9.61 20.53 -17.69
C ALA A 134 -10.81 20.11 -18.56
N GLN A 135 -10.64 20.00 -19.88
CA GLN A 135 -11.70 19.50 -20.76
C GLN A 135 -12.05 18.04 -20.46
N PHE A 136 -11.04 17.20 -20.20
CA PHE A 136 -11.24 15.80 -19.85
C PHE A 136 -11.99 15.64 -18.52
N THR A 137 -11.61 16.39 -17.48
CA THR A 137 -12.27 16.33 -16.16
C THR A 137 -13.70 16.88 -16.23
N GLN A 138 -13.92 18.05 -16.85
CA GLN A 138 -15.25 18.66 -17.01
C GLN A 138 -16.21 17.78 -17.81
N ALA A 139 -15.73 17.03 -18.79
CA ALA A 139 -16.53 16.09 -19.56
C ALA A 139 -16.81 14.76 -18.82
N GLY A 140 -16.42 14.64 -17.55
CA GLY A 140 -16.61 13.45 -16.72
C GLY A 140 -15.67 12.30 -17.07
N GLY A 141 -14.52 12.61 -17.70
CA GLY A 141 -13.55 11.62 -18.15
C GLY A 141 -12.99 10.76 -17.02
N VAL A 142 -12.76 11.36 -15.84
CA VAL A 142 -12.28 10.64 -14.64
C VAL A 142 -13.25 9.55 -14.23
N GLY A 143 -14.55 9.87 -14.14
CA GLY A 143 -15.59 8.91 -13.79
C GLY A 143 -15.69 7.76 -14.80
N ILE A 144 -15.65 8.07 -16.11
CA ILE A 144 -15.64 7.05 -17.16
C ILE A 144 -14.44 6.12 -16.99
N THR A 145 -13.23 6.66 -16.77
CA THR A 145 -12.03 5.83 -16.60
C THR A 145 -12.05 5.00 -15.32
N LEU A 146 -12.65 5.49 -14.24
CA LEU A 146 -12.85 4.73 -13.00
C LEU A 146 -13.85 3.59 -13.20
N ASP A 147 -14.99 3.86 -13.87
CA ASP A 147 -15.98 2.84 -14.19
C ASP A 147 -15.38 1.73 -15.05
N MET A 148 -14.49 2.07 -15.99
CA MET A 148 -13.81 1.09 -16.85
C MET A 148 -12.93 0.10 -16.06
N LEU A 149 -12.38 0.48 -14.91
CA LEU A 149 -11.64 -0.45 -14.03
C LEU A 149 -12.55 -1.48 -13.36
N CYS A 150 -13.84 -1.17 -13.23
CA CYS A 150 -14.83 -2.00 -12.55
C CYS A 150 -15.60 -2.94 -13.48
N ILE A 151 -15.34 -2.91 -14.80
CA ILE A 151 -16.05 -3.74 -15.78
C ILE A 151 -15.20 -4.95 -16.14
N ASP A 152 -15.66 -6.14 -15.73
CA ASP A 152 -14.97 -7.41 -15.94
C ASP A 152 -14.94 -7.86 -17.42
N THR A 153 -15.85 -7.37 -18.24
CA THR A 153 -15.91 -7.72 -19.68
C THR A 153 -14.89 -6.95 -20.52
N LEU A 154 -14.28 -5.90 -19.98
CA LEU A 154 -13.26 -5.13 -20.69
C LEU A 154 -11.94 -5.91 -20.76
N SER A 155 -11.19 -5.65 -21.83
CA SER A 155 -9.88 -6.28 -21.99
C SER A 155 -8.89 -5.77 -20.93
N ALA A 156 -7.98 -6.64 -20.46
CA ALA A 156 -6.92 -6.25 -19.53
C ALA A 156 -6.04 -5.10 -20.07
N ARG A 157 -5.92 -4.98 -21.40
CA ARG A 157 -5.23 -3.85 -22.05
C ARG A 157 -5.99 -2.54 -21.88
N ASP A 158 -7.31 -2.56 -22.03
CA ASP A 158 -8.14 -1.37 -21.87
C ASP A 158 -8.18 -0.91 -20.41
N GLN A 159 -8.31 -1.85 -19.46
CA GLN A 159 -8.20 -1.55 -18.02
C GLN A 159 -6.82 -0.97 -17.67
N ALA A 160 -5.72 -1.53 -18.22
CA ALA A 160 -4.38 -0.99 -18.00
C ALA A 160 -4.21 0.42 -18.58
N ASN A 161 -4.78 0.70 -19.75
CA ASN A 161 -4.74 2.03 -20.33
C ASN A 161 -5.60 3.04 -19.54
N ALA A 162 -6.75 2.61 -19.01
CA ALA A 162 -7.58 3.43 -18.13
C ALA A 162 -6.82 3.79 -16.83
N ALA A 163 -6.16 2.83 -16.19
CA ALA A 163 -5.34 3.07 -15.01
C ALA A 163 -4.17 4.04 -15.30
N LYS A 164 -3.52 3.92 -16.46
CA LYS A 164 -2.48 4.88 -16.89
C LYS A 164 -3.01 6.29 -17.09
N ILE A 165 -4.20 6.44 -17.64
CA ILE A 165 -4.85 7.75 -17.79
C ILE A 165 -5.09 8.36 -16.40
N LEU A 166 -5.63 7.59 -15.46
CA LEU A 166 -5.86 8.05 -14.08
C LEU A 166 -4.54 8.46 -13.39
N TYR A 167 -3.46 7.70 -13.58
CA TYR A 167 -2.13 8.08 -13.12
C TYR A 167 -1.69 9.44 -13.69
N ARG A 168 -1.88 9.68 -14.99
CA ARG A 168 -1.55 10.99 -15.61
C ARG A 168 -2.37 12.14 -15.04
N VAL A 169 -3.65 11.91 -14.76
CA VAL A 169 -4.51 12.90 -14.08
C VAL A 169 -3.97 13.20 -12.68
N ALA A 170 -3.55 12.18 -11.93
CA ALA A 170 -2.92 12.35 -10.61
C ALA A 170 -1.52 13.00 -10.66
N CYS A 171 -0.82 12.98 -11.79
CA CYS A 171 0.43 13.74 -11.94
C CYS A 171 0.20 15.24 -12.09
N ALA A 172 -0.93 15.65 -12.65
CA ALA A 172 -1.28 17.05 -12.85
C ALA A 172 -2.18 17.60 -11.72
N TRP A 173 -2.13 16.93 -10.57
CA TRP A 173 -3.12 16.97 -9.49
C TRP A 173 -3.38 18.30 -8.76
N PRO A 174 -2.48 19.30 -8.72
CA PRO A 174 -2.83 20.59 -8.10
C PRO A 174 -4.03 21.29 -8.77
N SER A 175 -4.38 20.94 -10.01
CA SER A 175 -5.49 21.55 -10.77
C SER A 175 -6.80 20.73 -10.79
N CYS A 176 -6.84 19.53 -10.20
CA CYS A 176 -7.97 18.58 -10.36
C CYS A 176 -8.44 17.95 -9.03
N GLU A 177 -8.19 18.63 -7.92
CA GLU A 177 -8.20 18.08 -6.56
C GLU A 177 -9.53 17.44 -6.08
N GLY A 178 -10.65 17.75 -6.74
CA GLY A 178 -11.99 17.29 -6.31
C GLY A 178 -12.42 15.91 -6.80
N ASP A 179 -12.11 15.53 -8.03
CA ASP A 179 -12.82 14.41 -8.70
C ASP A 179 -12.23 13.02 -8.38
N LEU A 180 -10.91 12.92 -8.17
CA LEU A 180 -10.23 11.64 -7.90
C LEU A 180 -10.10 11.34 -6.40
N LEU A 181 -10.14 12.37 -5.52
CA LEU A 181 -10.06 12.19 -4.06
C LEU A 181 -11.41 11.94 -3.39
N THR A 182 -12.46 11.65 -4.15
CA THR A 182 -13.66 11.11 -3.53
C THR A 182 -13.35 9.73 -2.93
N SER A 183 -13.90 9.45 -1.75
CA SER A 183 -13.71 8.15 -1.07
C SER A 183 -14.07 6.96 -1.97
N ARG A 184 -15.07 7.13 -2.84
CA ARG A 184 -15.48 6.14 -3.84
C ARG A 184 -14.42 5.89 -4.90
N SER A 185 -13.83 6.94 -5.45
CA SER A 185 -12.77 6.84 -6.47
C SER A 185 -11.52 6.14 -5.93
N VAL A 186 -11.11 6.48 -4.71
CA VAL A 186 -9.96 5.83 -4.05
C VAL A 186 -10.27 4.36 -3.75
N ALA A 187 -11.48 4.06 -3.28
CA ALA A 187 -11.92 2.69 -3.02
C ALA A 187 -11.91 1.81 -4.28
N THR A 188 -12.35 2.31 -5.44
CA THR A 188 -12.34 1.52 -6.69
C THR A 188 -10.92 1.23 -7.17
N VAL A 189 -10.01 2.20 -7.08
CA VAL A 189 -8.58 2.01 -7.42
C VAL A 189 -7.93 0.97 -6.50
N ILE A 190 -8.19 1.08 -5.19
CA ILE A 190 -7.72 0.12 -4.18
C ILE A 190 -8.26 -1.28 -4.47
N GLN A 191 -9.56 -1.40 -4.71
CA GLN A 191 -10.20 -2.68 -5.00
C GLN A 191 -9.54 -3.35 -6.21
N HIS A 192 -9.31 -2.60 -7.28
CA HIS A 192 -8.66 -3.11 -8.49
C HIS A 192 -7.18 -3.49 -8.25
N ALA A 193 -6.45 -2.71 -7.43
CA ALA A 193 -5.06 -3.02 -7.07
C ALA A 193 -4.90 -4.29 -6.20
N VAL A 194 -5.94 -4.65 -5.45
CA VAL A 194 -5.94 -5.83 -4.57
C VAL A 194 -6.50 -7.07 -5.25
N GLN A 195 -7.62 -6.95 -5.99
CA GLN A 195 -8.35 -8.11 -6.53
C GLN A 195 -7.75 -8.67 -7.83
N GLN A 196 -7.05 -7.85 -8.62
CA GLN A 196 -6.55 -8.28 -9.92
C GLN A 196 -5.21 -9.04 -9.81
N PRO A 197 -4.98 -10.06 -10.66
CA PRO A 197 -3.68 -10.70 -10.75
C PRO A 197 -2.59 -9.70 -11.20
N PRO A 198 -1.30 -10.04 -10.99
CA PRO A 198 -0.15 -9.26 -11.47
C PRO A 198 -0.34 -8.88 -12.93
N SER A 199 -0.68 -7.62 -13.15
CA SER A 199 -1.04 -7.06 -14.44
C SER A 199 -0.61 -5.61 -14.53
N ARG A 200 -0.45 -5.12 -15.75
CA ARG A 200 -0.11 -3.71 -16.01
C ARG A 200 -1.15 -2.74 -15.42
N ALA A 201 -2.40 -3.17 -15.28
CA ALA A 201 -3.47 -2.39 -14.66
C ALA A 201 -3.24 -2.27 -13.16
N GLN A 202 -2.95 -3.40 -12.50
CA GLN A 202 -2.62 -3.43 -11.08
C GLN A 202 -1.41 -2.54 -10.76
N GLU A 203 -0.31 -2.68 -11.50
CA GLU A 203 0.90 -1.86 -11.33
C GLU A 203 0.59 -0.36 -11.46
N SER A 204 -0.21 0.02 -12.46
CA SER A 204 -0.61 1.41 -12.68
C SER A 204 -1.49 1.94 -11.54
N CYS A 205 -2.39 1.12 -10.99
CA CYS A 205 -3.20 1.48 -9.82
C CYS A 205 -2.35 1.63 -8.55
N THR A 206 -1.36 0.75 -8.33
CA THR A 206 -0.42 0.87 -7.20
C THR A 206 0.43 2.13 -7.32
N GLN A 207 0.95 2.43 -8.52
CA GLN A 207 1.69 3.67 -8.78
C GLN A 207 0.81 4.91 -8.57
N LEU A 208 -0.45 4.85 -8.98
CA LEU A 208 -1.43 5.91 -8.72
C LEU A 208 -1.63 6.13 -7.22
N LEU A 209 -1.83 5.07 -6.42
CA LEU A 209 -2.00 5.19 -4.97
C LEU A 209 -0.76 5.77 -4.29
N HIS A 210 0.44 5.33 -4.68
CA HIS A 210 1.69 5.92 -4.20
C HIS A 210 1.82 7.39 -4.57
N HIS A 211 1.38 7.78 -5.76
CA HIS A 211 1.43 9.17 -6.16
C HIS A 211 0.42 10.02 -5.38
N LEU A 212 -0.80 9.52 -5.17
CA LEU A 212 -1.80 10.17 -4.34
C LEU A 212 -1.31 10.33 -2.90
N ALA A 213 -0.58 9.35 -2.37
CA ALA A 213 0.03 9.44 -1.05
C ALA A 213 1.05 10.58 -0.91
N LEU A 214 1.61 11.11 -2.00
CA LEU A 214 2.48 12.29 -1.95
C LEU A 214 1.69 13.60 -1.75
N SER A 215 0.35 13.57 -1.86
CA SER A 215 -0.50 14.73 -1.63
C SER A 215 -1.01 14.77 -0.19
N ARG A 216 -0.77 15.89 0.50
CA ARG A 216 -1.26 16.10 1.88
C ARG A 216 -2.78 16.05 1.99
N SER A 217 -3.49 16.56 0.99
CA SER A 217 -4.97 16.55 0.97
C SER A 217 -5.54 15.14 0.83
N ALA A 218 -4.74 14.17 0.36
CA ALA A 218 -5.17 12.79 0.18
C ALA A 218 -5.04 11.94 1.45
N THR A 219 -4.21 12.35 2.43
CA THR A 219 -3.80 11.50 3.56
C THR A 219 -5.00 10.95 4.34
N LEU A 220 -5.99 11.78 4.68
CA LEU A 220 -7.17 11.33 5.43
C LEU A 220 -8.07 10.38 4.62
N VAL A 221 -8.26 10.66 3.33
CA VAL A 221 -9.07 9.80 2.45
C VAL A 221 -8.40 8.44 2.26
N LEU A 222 -7.07 8.45 2.04
CA LEU A 222 -6.27 7.23 1.92
C LEU A 222 -6.29 6.43 3.22
N LEU A 223 -6.15 7.10 4.38
CA LEU A 223 -6.23 6.45 5.69
C LEU A 223 -7.56 5.72 5.87
N GLN A 224 -8.67 6.40 5.62
CA GLN A 224 -10.00 5.81 5.75
C GLN A 224 -10.23 4.62 4.81
N ALA A 225 -9.70 4.69 3.58
CA ALA A 225 -9.88 3.65 2.58
C ALA A 225 -8.93 2.44 2.76
N LEU A 226 -7.72 2.66 3.30
CA LEU A 226 -6.69 1.62 3.45
C LEU A 226 -6.72 0.93 4.83
N LEU A 227 -7.26 1.58 5.87
CA LEU A 227 -7.34 0.99 7.21
C LEU A 227 -8.06 -0.38 7.23
N PRO A 228 -9.20 -0.58 6.54
CA PRO A 228 -9.84 -1.89 6.47
C PRO A 228 -8.95 -2.97 5.83
N LEU A 229 -8.08 -2.60 4.89
CA LEU A 229 -7.16 -3.54 4.25
C LEU A 229 -5.98 -3.94 5.14
N LEU A 230 -5.49 -3.00 5.95
CA LEU A 230 -4.42 -3.28 6.92
C LEU A 230 -4.89 -4.29 7.98
N ALA A 231 -6.18 -4.29 8.32
CA ALA A 231 -6.77 -5.22 9.28
C ALA A 231 -6.98 -6.64 8.71
N ARG A 232 -6.86 -6.86 7.39
CA ARG A 232 -7.11 -8.17 6.76
C ARG A 232 -5.93 -9.13 6.91
N GLU A 233 -6.22 -10.42 6.74
CA GLU A 233 -5.23 -11.50 6.75
C GLU A 233 -4.50 -11.67 5.41
N GLU A 234 -5.05 -11.12 4.33
CA GLU A 234 -4.44 -11.17 2.99
C GLU A 234 -3.13 -10.36 2.96
N SER A 235 -2.01 -11.05 2.74
CA SER A 235 -0.67 -10.46 2.75
C SER A 235 -0.51 -9.32 1.74
N HIS A 236 -0.98 -9.53 0.51
CA HIS A 236 -0.89 -8.53 -0.57
C HIS A 236 -1.65 -7.24 -0.25
N ALA A 237 -2.88 -7.35 0.27
CA ALA A 237 -3.68 -6.19 0.64
C ALA A 237 -3.05 -5.40 1.79
N CYS A 238 -2.50 -6.12 2.78
CA CYS A 238 -1.80 -5.54 3.92
C CYS A 238 -0.50 -4.83 3.50
N LEU A 239 0.27 -5.41 2.58
CA LEU A 239 1.50 -4.81 2.03
C LEU A 239 1.19 -3.53 1.24
N LEU A 240 0.16 -3.55 0.39
CA LEU A 240 -0.25 -2.35 -0.35
C LEU A 240 -0.68 -1.24 0.62
N ALA A 241 -1.52 -1.56 1.59
CA ALA A 241 -2.02 -0.59 2.57
C ALA A 241 -0.88 0.00 3.40
N SER A 242 -0.01 -0.83 3.97
CA SER A 242 1.12 -0.39 4.79
C SER A 242 2.09 0.49 4.02
N ARG A 243 2.48 0.11 2.79
CA ARG A 243 3.38 0.90 1.95
C ARG A 243 2.80 2.24 1.54
N VAL A 244 1.55 2.29 1.11
CA VAL A 244 0.90 3.55 0.69
C VAL A 244 0.70 4.47 1.88
N LEU A 245 0.27 3.95 3.04
CA LEU A 245 0.16 4.73 4.26
C LEU A 245 1.51 5.24 4.73
N ARG A 246 2.56 4.42 4.72
CA ARG A 246 3.91 4.84 5.11
C ARG A 246 4.38 6.03 4.27
N VAL A 247 4.18 6.01 2.95
CA VAL A 247 4.51 7.15 2.07
C VAL A 247 3.70 8.39 2.45
N ALA A 248 2.39 8.26 2.70
CA ALA A 248 1.54 9.39 3.06
C ALA A 248 1.90 10.03 4.41
N LEU A 249 2.36 9.22 5.36
CA LEU A 249 2.71 9.65 6.72
C LEU A 249 4.14 10.15 6.86
N SER A 250 5.04 9.74 5.96
CA SER A 250 6.44 10.19 5.95
C SER A 250 6.61 11.60 5.36
N LEU A 251 5.54 12.23 4.87
CA LEU A 251 5.59 13.59 4.35
C LEU A 251 5.79 14.60 5.50
N GLU A 252 6.74 15.51 5.33
CA GLU A 252 6.97 16.59 6.29
C GLU A 252 5.67 17.41 6.51
N GLY A 253 5.28 17.56 7.76
CA GLY A 253 4.07 18.28 8.16
C GLY A 253 2.77 17.50 8.00
N ALA A 254 2.81 16.18 7.83
CA ALA A 254 1.63 15.35 7.99
C ALA A 254 1.09 15.49 9.43
N GLN A 255 -0.13 16.00 9.56
CA GLN A 255 -0.81 16.12 10.84
C GLN A 255 -2.00 15.17 10.84
N LEU A 256 -1.97 14.22 11.77
CA LEU A 256 -3.09 13.34 12.07
C LEU A 256 -3.50 13.53 13.51
N ALA A 257 -4.78 13.31 13.78
CA ALA A 257 -5.24 13.26 15.16
C ALA A 257 -4.66 12.01 15.84
N ASN A 258 -4.35 12.10 17.14
CA ASN A 258 -3.88 10.96 17.94
C ASN A 258 -4.80 9.73 17.84
N ALA A 259 -6.10 9.94 17.64
CA ALA A 259 -7.07 8.85 17.43
C ALA A 259 -6.80 8.06 16.15
N GLU A 260 -6.42 8.74 15.06
CA GLU A 260 -6.13 8.11 13.76
C GLU A 260 -4.79 7.38 13.81
N VAL A 261 -3.78 8.00 14.40
CA VAL A 261 -2.48 7.37 14.71
C VAL A 261 -2.69 6.10 15.54
N ALA A 262 -3.56 6.15 16.55
CA ALA A 262 -3.84 5.01 17.41
C ALA A 262 -4.52 3.85 16.68
N LEU A 263 -5.39 4.12 15.70
CA LEU A 263 -6.03 3.10 14.88
C LEU A 263 -5.03 2.42 13.95
N VAL A 264 -4.20 3.21 13.25
CA VAL A 264 -3.17 2.66 12.35
C VAL A 264 -2.15 1.85 13.15
N ALA A 265 -1.69 2.36 14.29
CA ALA A 265 -0.77 1.65 15.18
C ALA A 265 -1.37 0.33 15.70
N GLU A 266 -2.65 0.31 16.08
CA GLU A 266 -3.33 -0.90 16.54
C GLU A 266 -3.37 -1.98 15.46
N CYS A 267 -3.75 -1.62 14.22
CA CYS A 267 -3.74 -2.54 13.09
C CYS A 267 -2.31 -3.03 12.77
N ALA A 268 -1.32 -2.13 12.71
CA ALA A 268 0.06 -2.49 12.40
C ALA A 268 0.67 -3.43 13.46
N VAL A 269 0.46 -3.15 14.76
CA VAL A 269 0.89 -4.01 15.86
C VAL A 269 0.22 -5.38 15.79
N ALA A 270 -1.06 -5.46 15.42
CA ALA A 270 -1.73 -6.74 15.23
C ALA A 270 -1.07 -7.60 14.13
N ARG A 271 -0.56 -6.96 13.06
CA ARG A 271 0.10 -7.60 11.91
C ARG A 271 1.56 -8.00 12.13
N LEU A 272 2.23 -7.54 13.19
CA LEU A 272 3.53 -8.09 13.61
C LEU A 272 3.47 -9.60 13.92
N GLY A 273 2.27 -10.12 14.22
CA GLY A 273 2.06 -11.57 14.41
C GLY A 273 1.84 -12.37 13.11
N SER A 274 1.87 -11.71 11.94
CA SER A 274 1.63 -12.34 10.63
C SER A 274 2.60 -13.50 10.36
N PRO A 275 2.21 -14.55 9.62
CA PRO A 275 3.14 -15.56 9.15
C PRO A 275 4.08 -15.07 8.04
N HIS A 276 3.77 -13.94 7.40
CA HIS A 276 4.56 -13.39 6.29
C HIS A 276 5.57 -12.37 6.78
N GLN A 277 6.87 -12.64 6.59
CA GLN A 277 7.97 -11.75 6.98
C GLN A 277 7.85 -10.36 6.32
N GLU A 278 7.51 -10.29 5.04
CA GLU A 278 7.33 -9.02 4.34
C GLU A 278 6.29 -8.11 5.01
N VAL A 279 5.20 -8.69 5.53
CA VAL A 279 4.15 -7.95 6.26
C VAL A 279 4.67 -7.45 7.60
N GLN A 280 5.49 -8.25 8.29
CA GLN A 280 6.11 -7.86 9.56
C GLN A 280 7.04 -6.65 9.37
N GLU A 281 7.90 -6.71 8.35
CA GLU A 281 8.87 -5.65 8.02
C GLU A 281 8.17 -4.34 7.63
N GLU A 282 7.19 -4.38 6.72
CA GLU A 282 6.48 -3.16 6.32
C GLU A 282 5.62 -2.58 7.45
N CYS A 283 5.05 -3.42 8.33
CA CYS A 283 4.33 -2.93 9.50
C CYS A 283 5.28 -2.33 10.55
N SER A 284 6.49 -2.86 10.71
CA SER A 284 7.50 -2.22 11.56
C SER A 284 7.92 -0.85 11.02
N GLU A 285 8.18 -0.75 9.71
CA GLU A 285 8.52 0.51 9.06
C GLU A 285 7.38 1.53 9.16
N LEU A 286 6.12 1.06 9.06
CA LEU A 286 4.95 1.91 9.28
C LEU A 286 4.87 2.43 10.72
N LEU A 287 5.19 1.60 11.73
CA LEU A 287 5.23 2.03 13.14
C LEU A 287 6.34 3.06 13.38
N LEU A 288 7.51 2.90 12.74
CA LEU A 288 8.58 3.89 12.78
C LEU A 288 8.15 5.21 12.15
N ALA A 289 7.46 5.16 11.00
CA ALA A 289 6.91 6.37 10.36
C ALA A 289 5.87 7.07 11.24
N LEU A 290 5.05 6.33 11.99
CA LEU A 290 4.11 6.91 12.95
C LEU A 290 4.82 7.60 14.13
N CYS A 291 5.97 7.09 14.56
CA CYS A 291 6.78 7.71 15.63
C CYS A 291 7.33 9.09 15.24
N ALA A 292 7.56 9.32 13.94
CA ALA A 292 7.99 10.61 13.42
C ALA A 292 6.90 11.70 13.47
N LEU A 293 5.64 11.33 13.72
CA LEU A 293 4.53 12.28 13.86
C LEU A 293 4.48 12.86 15.29
N GLU A 294 3.95 14.07 15.42
CA GLU A 294 3.74 14.70 16.72
C GLU A 294 2.82 13.82 17.61
N GLY A 295 3.29 13.47 18.81
CA GLY A 295 2.57 12.59 19.74
C GLY A 295 2.53 11.11 19.33
N GLY A 296 3.14 10.75 18.20
CA GLY A 296 3.19 9.38 17.69
C GLY A 296 3.92 8.41 18.62
N ASN A 297 5.04 8.85 19.20
CA ASN A 297 5.82 8.07 20.17
C ASN A 297 4.97 7.54 21.33
N TYR A 298 4.16 8.39 21.94
CA TYR A 298 3.30 8.02 23.06
C TYR A 298 2.30 6.93 22.67
N VAL A 299 1.67 7.09 21.50
CA VAL A 299 0.66 6.17 20.99
C VAL A 299 1.28 4.82 20.63
N VAL A 300 2.38 4.83 19.88
CA VAL A 300 3.08 3.61 19.46
C VAL A 300 3.63 2.86 20.67
N ALA A 301 4.27 3.55 21.63
CA ALA A 301 4.75 2.94 22.86
C ALA A 301 3.61 2.29 23.66
N THR A 302 2.48 2.98 23.80
CA THR A 302 1.29 2.43 24.49
C THR A 302 0.78 1.16 23.82
N ARG A 303 0.73 1.13 22.48
CA ARG A 303 0.26 -0.05 21.72
C ARG A 303 1.25 -1.21 21.75
N LEU A 304 2.55 -0.95 21.61
CA LEU A 304 3.59 -1.96 21.73
C LEU A 304 3.59 -2.60 23.12
N LEU A 305 3.50 -1.78 24.17
CA LEU A 305 3.46 -2.26 25.55
C LEU A 305 2.20 -3.10 25.84
N GLY A 306 1.08 -2.78 25.19
CA GLY A 306 -0.13 -3.59 25.23
C GLY A 306 0.06 -5.02 24.72
N THR A 307 1.06 -5.29 23.86
CA THR A 307 1.35 -6.65 23.38
C THR A 307 1.95 -7.55 24.46
N PHE A 308 2.56 -6.96 25.50
CA PHE A 308 3.18 -7.67 26.62
C PHE A 308 2.21 -7.84 27.81
N ALA A 309 1.00 -7.30 27.72
CA ALA A 309 0.00 -7.44 28.77
C ALA A 309 -0.44 -8.91 28.94
N PRO A 310 -0.65 -9.39 30.18
CA PRO A 310 -0.88 -10.81 30.46
C PRO A 310 -2.28 -11.28 30.06
N ALA A 311 -2.36 -12.48 29.47
CA ALA A 311 -3.62 -13.22 29.31
C ALA A 311 -4.05 -13.93 30.61
N SER A 312 -3.16 -14.12 31.59
CA SER A 312 -3.53 -14.60 32.93
C SER A 312 -2.51 -14.13 33.97
N ALA A 313 -3.03 -13.63 35.09
CA ALA A 313 -2.23 -13.28 36.25
C ALA A 313 -1.81 -14.56 36.96
N ASN A 314 -0.54 -14.97 36.86
CA ASN A 314 0.07 -15.82 37.87
C ASN A 314 1.57 -15.54 38.05
N HIS A 315 1.88 -15.11 39.28
CA HIS A 315 3.08 -15.37 40.08
C HIS A 315 4.38 -14.63 39.67
N LEU A 316 4.51 -13.41 40.20
CA LEU A 316 5.73 -12.59 40.22
C LEU A 316 6.94 -13.31 40.89
N ALA A 317 6.66 -14.21 41.84
CA ALA A 317 7.65 -14.98 42.59
C ALA A 317 8.31 -16.10 41.75
N ASP A 318 7.55 -16.74 40.86
CA ASP A 318 8.09 -17.74 39.93
C ASP A 318 8.94 -17.07 38.84
N LEU A 319 8.58 -15.84 38.48
CA LEU A 319 9.31 -15.03 37.52
C LEU A 319 10.70 -14.64 38.02
N THR A 320 10.80 -14.25 39.29
CA THR A 320 12.06 -13.84 39.92
C THR A 320 13.03 -15.03 39.97
N ALA A 321 12.58 -16.19 40.42
CA ALA A 321 13.41 -17.40 40.44
C ALA A 321 13.88 -17.79 39.03
N HIS A 322 12.99 -17.78 38.04
CA HIS A 322 13.32 -18.21 36.68
C HIS A 322 14.26 -17.25 35.94
N VAL A 323 14.07 -15.93 36.08
CA VAL A 323 14.96 -14.94 35.45
C VAL A 323 16.32 -14.92 36.17
N MET A 324 16.36 -15.14 37.48
CA MET A 324 17.61 -15.31 38.22
C MET A 324 18.35 -16.58 37.75
N ASP A 325 17.69 -17.73 37.67
CA ASP A 325 18.31 -18.96 37.14
C ASP A 325 18.86 -18.76 35.71
N LEU A 326 18.14 -18.03 34.85
CA LEU A 326 18.60 -17.69 33.49
C LEU A 326 19.84 -16.78 33.45
N LEU A 327 20.01 -15.88 34.43
CA LEU A 327 21.19 -15.02 34.53
C LEU A 327 22.36 -15.73 35.21
N PHE A 328 22.10 -16.64 36.16
CA PHE A 328 23.14 -17.27 36.98
C PHE A 328 23.62 -18.62 36.45
N ASP A 329 22.87 -19.30 35.57
CA ASP A 329 23.29 -20.58 35.00
C ASP A 329 24.28 -20.40 33.82
N LYS A 330 25.35 -21.23 33.83
CA LYS A 330 26.43 -21.23 32.80
C LYS A 330 26.04 -22.01 31.54
N ALA A 331 24.91 -22.72 31.57
CA ALA A 331 24.29 -23.26 30.37
C ALA A 331 23.72 -22.09 29.59
N GLY A 332 24.52 -21.57 28.65
CA GLY A 332 24.12 -20.46 27.80
C GLY A 332 22.76 -20.69 27.14
N LEU A 333 22.29 -19.63 26.50
CA LEU A 333 21.11 -19.51 25.61
C LEU A 333 20.78 -20.73 24.69
N SER A 334 21.59 -21.79 24.66
CA SER A 334 21.38 -23.10 24.05
C SER A 334 20.19 -23.90 24.60
N LEU A 335 18.98 -23.35 24.47
CA LEU A 335 17.81 -24.20 24.28
C LEU A 335 17.80 -24.68 22.81
N LYS A 336 17.56 -25.98 22.61
CA LYS A 336 17.35 -26.56 21.28
C LYS A 336 16.20 -25.80 20.61
N PRO A 337 16.27 -25.49 19.30
CA PRO A 337 15.15 -24.90 18.58
C PRO A 337 13.99 -25.89 18.63
N SER A 338 13.04 -25.69 19.54
CA SER A 338 11.73 -26.30 19.41
C SER A 338 11.12 -25.70 18.16
N GLY A 339 10.80 -26.57 17.19
CA GLY A 339 10.21 -26.21 15.88
C GLY A 339 8.78 -25.67 15.99
N CYS A 340 8.51 -24.84 16.99
CA CYS A 340 7.32 -24.03 17.04
C CYS A 340 7.60 -22.79 16.19
N ASP A 341 7.19 -22.86 14.93
CA ASP A 341 6.72 -21.69 14.20
C ASP A 341 5.63 -21.02 15.06
N ALA A 342 6.08 -20.21 16.02
CA ALA A 342 5.38 -19.90 17.24
C ALA A 342 4.10 -19.10 16.96
N LEU A 343 3.07 -19.34 17.78
CA LEU A 343 1.75 -18.71 17.67
C LEU A 343 1.88 -17.20 17.37
N PRO A 344 0.94 -16.61 16.61
CA PRO A 344 0.96 -15.20 16.21
C PRO A 344 1.27 -14.22 17.35
N GLU A 345 0.89 -14.55 18.58
CA GLU A 345 1.20 -13.76 19.78
C GLU A 345 2.70 -13.71 20.12
N HIS A 346 3.44 -14.81 20.03
CA HIS A 346 4.87 -14.79 20.37
C HIS A 346 5.67 -14.00 19.32
N ARG A 347 5.30 -14.13 18.03
CA ARG A 347 5.90 -13.30 16.96
C ARG A 347 5.66 -11.82 17.20
N ARG A 348 4.41 -11.45 17.53
CA ARG A 348 4.03 -10.08 17.87
C ARG A 348 4.82 -9.54 19.06
N ARG A 349 4.93 -10.30 20.15
CA ARG A 349 5.71 -9.90 21.34
C ARG A 349 7.20 -9.77 21.01
N CYS A 350 7.76 -10.74 20.29
CA CYS A 350 9.18 -10.74 19.92
C CYS A 350 9.56 -9.49 19.09
N LEU A 351 8.80 -9.19 18.04
CA LEU A 351 9.03 -8.02 17.19
C LEU A 351 8.66 -6.71 17.89
N GLY A 352 7.60 -6.71 18.70
CA GLY A 352 7.24 -5.56 19.51
C GLY A 352 8.36 -5.16 20.47
N ALA A 353 9.03 -6.13 21.09
CA ALA A 353 10.17 -5.87 21.97
C ALA A 353 11.38 -5.34 21.20
N LYS A 354 11.64 -5.89 19.99
CA LYS A 354 12.70 -5.39 19.11
C LYS A 354 12.48 -3.90 18.77
N LEU A 355 11.26 -3.53 18.37
CA LEU A 355 10.92 -2.16 18.05
C LEU A 355 11.00 -1.23 19.25
N LEU A 356 10.55 -1.70 20.43
CA LEU A 356 10.66 -0.94 21.66
C LEU A 356 12.13 -0.67 22.02
N ALA A 357 13.03 -1.65 21.83
CA ALA A 357 14.46 -1.47 22.03
C ALA A 357 15.06 -0.42 21.08
N GLN A 358 14.66 -0.45 19.80
CA GLN A 358 15.12 0.51 18.79
C GLN A 358 14.67 1.95 19.09
N LEU A 359 13.44 2.11 19.58
CA LEU A 359 12.82 3.41 19.86
C LEU A 359 13.05 3.91 21.30
N ALA A 360 13.79 3.18 22.13
CA ALA A 360 13.96 3.49 23.55
C ALA A 360 14.53 4.91 23.80
N ALA A 361 15.48 5.34 22.97
CA ALA A 361 16.05 6.68 23.05
C ALA A 361 14.99 7.76 22.75
N ASP A 362 14.23 7.60 21.67
CA ASP A 362 13.20 8.54 21.25
C ASP A 362 12.02 8.59 22.24
N PHE A 363 11.64 7.43 22.76
CA PHE A 363 10.60 7.31 23.79
C PHE A 363 11.01 7.96 25.11
N SER A 364 12.30 7.96 25.43
CA SER A 364 12.80 8.62 26.63
C SER A 364 12.89 10.13 26.49
N ALA A 365 12.96 10.66 25.26
CA ALA A 365 13.07 12.10 25.01
C ALA A 365 11.74 12.83 25.26
N ASP A 366 10.61 12.18 24.99
CA ASP A 366 9.27 12.71 25.27
C ASP A 366 8.81 12.35 26.69
N PRO A 367 8.51 13.32 27.58
CA PRO A 367 8.11 13.05 28.96
C PRO A 367 6.85 12.18 29.07
N LEU A 368 5.86 12.37 28.18
CA LEU A 368 4.63 11.57 28.21
C LEU A 368 4.88 10.12 27.83
N THR A 369 5.74 9.88 26.84
CA THR A 369 6.14 8.53 26.44
C THR A 369 7.02 7.88 27.50
N ARG A 370 7.93 8.63 28.13
CA ARG A 370 8.76 8.17 29.25
C ARG A 370 7.89 7.64 30.40
N ASP A 371 6.85 8.36 30.80
CA ASP A 371 5.94 7.94 31.86
C ASP A 371 5.22 6.62 31.54
N VAL A 372 4.86 6.39 30.27
CA VAL A 372 4.21 5.16 29.81
C VAL A 372 5.16 3.98 29.87
N VAL A 373 6.39 4.18 29.41
CA VAL A 373 7.42 3.14 29.36
C VAL A 373 7.98 2.82 30.75
N ALA A 374 7.97 3.80 31.65
CA ALA A 374 8.30 3.66 33.06
C ALA A 374 7.14 3.12 33.92
N ARG A 375 6.04 2.61 33.32
CA ARG A 375 5.00 1.93 34.11
C ARG A 375 5.50 0.58 34.59
N GLU A 376 5.14 0.23 35.82
CA GLU A 376 5.45 -1.09 36.39
C GLU A 376 4.95 -2.24 35.50
N SER A 377 3.77 -2.10 34.89
CA SER A 377 3.23 -3.10 33.97
C SER A 377 4.07 -3.32 32.71
N ALA A 378 4.72 -2.27 32.21
CA ALA A 378 5.61 -2.34 31.05
C ALA A 378 6.89 -3.13 31.39
N VAL A 379 7.52 -2.78 32.52
CA VAL A 379 8.72 -3.44 33.02
C VAL A 379 8.46 -4.92 33.33
N LEU A 380 7.35 -5.21 34.02
CA LEU A 380 6.94 -6.59 34.31
C LEU A 380 6.61 -7.39 33.04
N GLY A 381 6.03 -6.76 32.02
CA GLY A 381 5.79 -7.37 30.71
C GLY A 381 7.08 -7.80 30.01
N LEU A 382 8.10 -6.93 30.03
CA LEU A 382 9.42 -7.24 29.46
C LEU A 382 10.16 -8.33 30.25
N LEU A 383 10.11 -8.29 31.58
CA LEU A 383 10.68 -9.34 32.44
C LEU A 383 10.02 -10.70 32.20
N ARG A 384 8.71 -10.73 31.93
CA ARG A 384 8.01 -11.95 31.53
C ARG A 384 8.46 -12.47 30.18
N LEU A 385 8.67 -11.57 29.22
CA LEU A 385 9.19 -11.94 27.91
C LEU A 385 10.61 -12.54 28.00
N MET A 386 11.43 -12.02 28.93
CA MET A 386 12.74 -12.60 29.23
C MET A 386 12.64 -13.98 29.88
N ALA A 387 11.60 -14.22 30.67
CA ALA A 387 11.35 -15.52 31.31
C ALA A 387 10.78 -16.58 30.32
N ASP A 388 10.19 -16.18 29.20
CA ASP A 388 9.49 -17.07 28.26
C ASP A 388 10.41 -18.16 27.68
N THR A 389 10.25 -19.43 28.11
CA THR A 389 11.07 -20.59 27.72
C THR A 389 10.86 -21.07 26.29
N GLU A 390 9.80 -20.61 25.63
CA GLU A 390 9.40 -21.18 24.35
C GLU A 390 10.14 -20.55 23.17
N VAL A 391 10.51 -19.27 23.27
CA VAL A 391 11.09 -18.51 22.15
C VAL A 391 12.35 -17.74 22.55
N ARG A 392 13.52 -18.25 22.13
CA ARG A 392 14.83 -17.61 22.38
C ARG A 392 14.93 -16.17 21.88
N ALA A 393 14.35 -15.89 20.71
CA ALA A 393 14.37 -14.54 20.13
C ALA A 393 13.55 -13.54 20.96
N ALA A 394 12.44 -13.97 21.55
CA ALA A 394 11.62 -13.15 22.43
C ALA A 394 12.40 -12.76 23.70
N ARG A 395 13.15 -13.71 24.28
CA ARG A 395 14.04 -13.45 25.42
C ARG A 395 15.12 -12.43 25.10
N ALA A 396 15.83 -12.63 23.99
CA ALA A 396 16.91 -11.74 23.56
C ALA A 396 16.39 -10.31 23.30
N ASN A 397 15.27 -10.19 22.59
CA ASN A 397 14.65 -8.89 22.30
C ASN A 397 14.07 -8.23 23.55
N GLY A 398 13.47 -9.00 24.47
CA GLY A 398 12.99 -8.50 25.76
C GLY A 398 14.11 -7.95 26.63
N LEU A 399 15.24 -8.67 26.70
CA LEU A 399 16.43 -8.20 27.41
C LEU A 399 17.02 -6.94 26.75
N ALA A 400 17.13 -6.93 25.42
CA ALA A 400 17.64 -5.77 24.68
C ALA A 400 16.76 -4.53 24.91
N ALA A 401 15.44 -4.70 24.90
CA ALA A 401 14.48 -3.65 25.22
C ALA A 401 14.65 -3.14 26.64
N LEU A 402 14.71 -4.03 27.64
CA LEU A 402 14.91 -3.65 29.04
C LEU A 402 16.23 -2.89 29.24
N LEU A 403 17.33 -3.36 28.64
CA LEU A 403 18.63 -2.68 28.71
C LEU A 403 18.59 -1.29 28.08
N ALA A 404 17.98 -1.15 26.90
CA ALA A 404 17.83 0.14 26.25
C ALA A 404 17.00 1.11 27.11
N LEU A 405 15.93 0.63 27.75
CA LEU A 405 15.14 1.44 28.68
C LEU A 405 15.91 1.82 29.95
N LEU A 406 16.72 0.91 30.50
CA LEU A 406 17.56 1.22 31.66
C LEU A 406 18.59 2.30 31.33
N ASP A 407 19.11 2.36 30.12
CA ASP A 407 20.06 3.41 29.73
C ASP A 407 19.40 4.80 29.62
N HIS A 408 18.14 4.83 29.19
CA HIS A 408 17.48 6.06 28.77
C HIS A 408 16.37 6.56 29.74
N ALA A 409 15.83 5.69 30.61
CA ALA A 409 14.77 6.02 31.57
C ALA A 409 15.19 5.61 33.00
N PRO A 410 15.66 6.55 33.85
CA PRO A 410 16.13 6.24 35.21
C PRO A 410 15.02 5.65 36.10
N GLU A 411 13.77 5.99 35.85
CA GLU A 411 12.60 5.48 36.59
C GLU A 411 12.45 3.96 36.44
N VAL A 412 12.83 3.42 35.28
CA VAL A 412 12.84 1.97 35.03
C VAL A 412 13.86 1.27 35.93
N LYS A 413 14.99 1.91 36.25
CA LYS A 413 16.00 1.36 37.19
C LYS A 413 15.41 1.21 38.59
N GLU A 414 14.66 2.20 39.06
CA GLU A 414 14.02 2.15 40.38
C GLU A 414 13.00 1.03 40.47
N ILE A 415 12.21 0.82 39.41
CA ILE A 415 11.22 -0.27 39.35
C ILE A 415 11.92 -1.63 39.34
N VAL A 416 12.95 -1.81 38.52
CA VAL A 416 13.73 -3.06 38.49
C VAL A 416 14.40 -3.32 39.84
N ARG A 417 14.96 -2.29 40.48
CA ARG A 417 15.56 -2.39 41.82
C ARG A 417 14.51 -2.81 42.86
N HIS A 418 13.33 -2.20 42.84
CA HIS A 418 12.26 -2.52 43.78
C HIS A 418 11.73 -3.96 43.59
N GLN A 419 11.62 -4.42 42.35
CA GLN A 419 11.03 -5.72 42.03
C GLN A 419 12.02 -6.90 42.13
N LEU A 420 13.29 -6.68 41.76
CA LEU A 420 14.29 -7.75 41.60
C LEU A 420 15.54 -7.56 42.48
N GLY A 421 15.71 -6.41 43.12
CA GLY A 421 16.84 -6.09 43.99
C GLY A 421 18.10 -5.59 43.26
N ASP A 422 19.02 -5.00 44.03
CA ASP A 422 20.25 -4.39 43.50
C ASP A 422 21.23 -5.39 42.88
N LEU A 423 21.25 -6.62 43.39
CA LEU A 423 22.12 -7.69 42.88
C LEU A 423 21.77 -8.06 41.44
N PHE A 424 20.48 -8.14 41.13
CA PHE A 424 20.00 -8.42 39.78
C PHE A 424 20.39 -7.31 38.81
N LEU A 425 20.16 -6.05 39.21
CA LEU A 425 20.49 -4.88 38.40
C LEU A 425 22.02 -4.79 38.13
N GLY A 426 22.83 -5.12 39.13
CA GLY A 426 24.28 -5.20 39.00
C GLY A 426 24.75 -6.29 38.03
N GLU A 427 24.15 -7.47 38.07
CA GLU A 427 24.52 -8.58 37.17
C GLU A 427 24.07 -8.32 35.73
N LEU A 428 22.86 -7.76 35.56
CA LEU A 428 22.28 -7.44 34.25
C LEU A 428 23.07 -6.35 33.52
N THR A 429 23.58 -5.36 34.26
CA THR A 429 24.47 -4.31 33.70
C THR A 429 25.89 -4.82 33.45
N SER A 430 26.44 -5.65 34.34
CA SER A 430 27.80 -6.19 34.22
C SER A 430 27.96 -7.20 33.07
N ARG A 431 26.92 -8.01 32.80
CA ARG A 431 26.93 -9.02 31.72
C ARG A 431 26.43 -8.50 30.37
N ARG A 432 26.19 -7.19 30.22
CA ARG A 432 25.72 -6.58 28.97
C ARG A 432 26.51 -7.05 27.73
N ALA A 433 27.84 -7.12 27.82
CA ALA A 433 28.71 -7.56 26.72
C ALA A 433 28.60 -9.07 26.39
N ASN A 434 28.22 -9.90 27.36
CA ASN A 434 28.09 -11.35 27.18
C ASN A 434 26.75 -11.74 26.52
N PHE A 435 25.72 -10.90 26.66
CA PHE A 435 24.42 -11.15 26.05
C PHE A 435 24.35 -10.80 24.56
N PHE A 436 25.13 -9.81 24.12
CA PHE A 436 25.22 -9.36 22.72
C PHE A 436 26.46 -9.90 22.00
N GLY A 437 27.02 -11.05 22.41
CA GLY A 437 28.32 -11.55 21.93
C GLY A 437 28.57 -11.35 20.44
N ALA A 438 29.50 -10.45 20.09
CA ALA A 438 29.90 -10.04 18.74
C ALA A 438 28.75 -9.44 17.86
N PRO A 439 29.03 -8.46 16.98
CA PRO A 439 28.01 -7.57 16.44
C PRO A 439 27.07 -8.31 15.49
N ALA A 440 25.81 -8.48 15.91
CA ALA A 440 24.69 -8.87 15.05
C ALA A 440 23.56 -7.82 15.12
N LEU A 441 23.94 -6.55 15.09
CA LEU A 441 23.05 -5.38 14.98
C LEU A 441 23.33 -4.58 13.68
N ALA A 442 23.83 -5.25 12.65
CA ALA A 442 23.94 -4.70 11.31
C ALA A 442 23.60 -5.80 10.30
N GLU A 443 22.30 -5.95 10.02
CA GLU A 443 21.70 -6.30 8.71
C GLU A 443 20.17 -6.22 8.82
#